data_AF-A0A2T2V9T8-F1
#
_entry.id   AF-A0A2T2V9T8-F1
#
_cell.length_a   1.000
_cell.length_b   1.000
_cell.length_c   1.000
_cell.angle_alpha   90.00
_cell.angle_beta   90.00
_cell.angle_gamma   90.00
#
_symmetry.space_group_name_H-M   'P 1'
#
loop_
_entity.id
_entity.type
_entity.pdbx_description
1 polymer ?
#
loop_
_entity_poly.entity_id
_entity_poly.type
_entity_poly.pdbx_seq_one_letter_code
_entity_poly.pdbx_strand_id
1 'polypeptide(L)'
;MEKLKEILALFRKNDRYKFVQYFSRIGNKNAPKKYMRLYKGIVEGNYKNDEEAAADLYQSSPMDKRYFNLKYYLLNKLLDYLIVSSDRDRYRTTYGWQEIRV
;
A
#
# COMPACT_ATOMS: atom_id res chain seq x y z
N MET A 1 -5.65 12.94 -2.02
CA MET A 1 -5.95 11.73 -1.24
C MET A 1 -6.84 10.75 -2.01
N GLU A 2 -7.83 11.25 -2.74
CA GLU A 2 -8.87 10.49 -3.46
C GLU A 2 -8.37 9.28 -4.28
N LYS A 3 -7.43 9.46 -5.21
CA LYS A 3 -6.86 8.36 -6.01
C LYS A 3 -6.32 7.19 -5.18
N LEU A 4 -5.71 7.48 -4.03
CA LEU A 4 -5.19 6.45 -3.12
C LEU A 4 -6.33 5.66 -2.47
N LYS A 5 -7.42 6.34 -2.10
CA LYS A 5 -8.63 5.72 -1.56
C LYS A 5 -9.31 4.83 -2.61
N GLU A 6 -9.43 5.31 -3.85
CA GLU A 6 -9.99 4.54 -4.96
C GLU A 6 -9.21 3.25 -5.20
N ILE A 7 -7.87 3.34 -5.31
CA ILE A 7 -7.02 2.16 -5.50
C ILE A 7 -7.16 1.19 -4.32
N LEU A 8 -7.18 1.69 -3.09
CA LEU A 8 -7.37 0.84 -1.90
C LEU A 8 -8.77 0.22 -1.80
N ALA A 9 -9.78 0.84 -2.42
CA ALA A 9 -11.12 0.28 -2.52
C ALA A 9 -11.15 -0.92 -3.49
N LEU A 10 -10.27 -0.97 -4.49
CA LEU A 10 -10.13 -2.13 -5.39
C LEU A 10 -9.59 -3.38 -4.66
N PHE A 11 -8.92 -3.21 -3.52
CA PHE A 11 -8.36 -4.32 -2.76
C PHE A 11 -9.44 -5.00 -1.94
N ARG A 12 -9.65 -6.30 -2.16
CA ARG A 12 -10.45 -7.13 -1.25
C ARG A 12 -9.82 -7.15 0.14
N LYS A 13 -10.62 -7.40 1.18
CA LYS A 13 -10.16 -7.42 2.58
C LYS A 13 -8.93 -8.33 2.78
N ASN A 14 -8.87 -9.48 2.11
CA ASN A 14 -7.74 -10.41 2.18
C ASN A 14 -6.47 -9.89 1.46
N ASP A 15 -6.63 -9.07 0.42
CA ASP A 15 -5.49 -8.55 -0.35
C ASP A 15 -4.79 -7.40 0.38
N ARG A 16 -5.48 -6.75 1.31
CA ARG A 16 -4.89 -5.78 2.25
C ARG A 16 -3.83 -6.43 3.15
N TYR A 17 -4.13 -7.60 3.72
CA TYR A 17 -3.17 -8.35 4.54
C TYR A 17 -1.99 -8.87 3.72
N LYS A 18 -2.25 -9.40 2.52
CA LYS A 18 -1.21 -9.87 1.60
C LYS A 18 -0.32 -8.73 1.11
N PHE A 19 -0.87 -7.54 0.87
CA PHE A 19 -0.11 -6.35 0.53
C PHE A 19 0.88 -5.99 1.64
N VAL A 20 0.42 -6.00 2.90
CA VAL A 20 1.31 -5.73 4.04
C VAL A 20 2.46 -6.74 4.09
N GLN A 21 2.18 -8.04 3.89
CA GLN A 21 3.22 -9.07 3.85
C GLN A 21 4.17 -8.92 2.67
N TYR A 22 3.64 -8.63 1.47
CA TYR A 22 4.43 -8.33 0.28
C TYR A 22 5.37 -7.16 0.57
N PHE A 23 4.83 -6.03 1.03
CA PHE A 23 5.59 -4.83 1.31
C PHE A 23 6.68 -5.03 2.36
N SER A 24 6.36 -5.73 3.45
CA SER A 24 7.33 -6.07 4.51
C SER A 24 8.51 -6.91 3.99
N ARG A 25 8.32 -7.69 2.91
CA ARG A 25 9.38 -8.51 2.31
C ARG A 25 10.29 -7.74 1.35
N ILE A 26 9.75 -6.74 0.64
CA ILE A 26 10.53 -5.97 -0.36
C ILE A 26 11.04 -4.61 0.18
N GLY A 27 10.64 -4.23 1.39
CA GLY A 27 10.96 -2.93 1.99
C GLY A 27 12.29 -2.86 2.75
N ASN A 28 13.01 -1.75 2.57
CA ASN A 28 14.17 -1.36 3.39
C ASN A 28 13.77 -1.23 4.87
N LYS A 29 14.54 -1.81 5.82
CA LYS A 29 14.20 -1.96 7.26
C LYS A 29 13.89 -0.66 8.01
N ASN A 30 14.28 0.51 7.49
CA ASN A 30 14.17 1.80 8.20
C ASN A 30 13.06 2.74 7.68
N ALA A 31 12.60 2.58 6.44
CA ALA A 31 11.40 3.24 5.92
C ALA A 31 10.01 2.72 6.41
N PRO A 32 9.83 1.54 7.07
CA PRO A 32 8.53 0.89 7.35
C PRO A 32 7.42 1.71 7.95
N LYS A 33 7.78 2.67 8.81
CA LYS A 33 6.81 3.17 9.78
C LYS A 33 5.83 4.17 9.18
N LYS A 34 6.30 5.11 8.36
CA LYS A 34 5.43 6.21 7.88
C LYS A 34 4.51 5.81 6.74
N TYR A 35 4.95 4.98 5.79
CA TYR A 35 4.07 4.53 4.71
C TYR A 35 3.02 3.54 5.22
N MET A 36 3.36 2.67 6.17
CA MET A 36 2.37 1.78 6.78
C MET A 36 1.39 2.56 7.63
N ARG A 37 1.84 3.60 8.32
CA ARG A 37 0.94 4.50 9.05
C ARG A 37 0.02 5.26 8.10
N LEU A 38 0.53 5.76 6.97
CA LEU A 38 -0.29 6.35 5.90
C LEU A 38 -1.33 5.36 5.37
N TYR A 39 -0.90 4.15 5.00
CA TYR A 39 -1.78 3.09 4.51
C TYR A 39 -2.88 2.73 5.52
N LYS A 40 -2.50 2.46 6.77
CA LYS A 40 -3.46 2.11 7.84
C LYS A 40 -4.44 3.26 8.09
N GLY A 41 -3.94 4.48 8.22
CA GLY A 41 -4.81 5.63 8.45
C GLY A 41 -5.78 5.90 7.30
N ILE A 42 -5.43 5.59 6.06
CA ILE A 42 -6.39 5.63 4.95
C ILE A 42 -7.43 4.51 5.06
N VAL A 43 -6.99 3.27 5.33
CA VAL A 43 -7.88 2.09 5.41
C VAL A 43 -8.85 2.16 6.60
N GLU A 44 -8.38 2.68 7.74
CA GLU A 44 -9.16 2.84 8.97
C GLU A 44 -10.03 4.11 8.96
N GLY A 45 -9.85 4.99 7.97
CA GLY A 45 -10.60 6.24 7.85
C GLY A 45 -10.08 7.38 8.74
N ASN A 46 -8.90 7.22 9.35
CA ASN A 46 -8.25 8.24 10.18
C ASN A 46 -7.75 9.45 9.36
N TYR A 47 -7.55 9.29 8.04
CA TYR A 47 -7.17 10.38 7.15
C TYR A 47 -8.25 10.63 6.09
N LYS A 48 -8.93 11.78 6.20
CA LYS A 48 -9.94 12.23 5.23
C LYS A 48 -9.30 12.89 4.02
N ASN A 49 -8.28 13.72 4.25
CA ASN A 49 -7.61 14.52 3.23
C ASN A 49 -6.08 14.44 3.37
N ASP A 50 -5.35 15.10 2.46
CA ASP A 50 -3.88 15.08 2.48
C ASP A 50 -3.33 15.95 3.62
N GLU A 51 -4.07 16.97 4.04
CA GLU A 51 -3.74 17.90 5.12
C GLU A 51 -3.61 17.18 6.46
N GLU A 52 -4.60 16.39 6.84
CA GLU A 52 -4.60 15.58 8.07
C GLU A 52 -3.43 14.58 8.08
N ALA A 53 -3.19 13.90 6.95
CA ALA A 53 -2.13 12.92 6.82
C ALA A 53 -0.72 13.56 6.87
N ALA A 54 -0.54 14.71 6.22
CA ALA A 54 0.74 15.43 6.23
C ALA A 54 1.05 16.00 7.62
N ALA A 55 0.03 16.53 8.30
CA ALA A 55 0.14 17.01 9.67
C ALA A 55 0.53 15.88 10.64
N ASP A 56 -0.11 14.71 10.57
CA ASP A 56 0.20 13.59 11.46
C ASP A 56 1.58 12.95 11.20
N LEU A 57 1.96 12.79 9.92
CA LEU A 57 3.16 12.03 9.55
C LEU A 57 4.44 12.85 9.53
N TYR A 58 4.34 14.14 9.21
CA TYR A 58 5.51 15.02 9.02
C TYR A 58 5.38 16.36 9.74
N GLN A 59 4.25 16.64 10.41
CA GLN A 59 3.96 17.96 11.00
C GLN A 59 4.11 19.06 9.95
N SER A 60 3.65 18.78 8.73
CA SER A 60 3.88 19.60 7.55
C SER A 60 2.60 19.81 6.75
N SER A 61 2.70 20.60 5.68
CA SER A 61 1.64 20.73 4.69
C SER A 61 1.70 19.61 3.64
N PRO A 62 0.61 19.40 2.87
CA PRO A 62 0.59 18.47 1.73
C PRO A 62 1.60 18.79 0.63
N MET A 63 2.08 20.04 0.57
CA MET A 63 3.09 20.47 -0.39
C MET A 63 4.52 20.13 0.03
N ASP A 64 4.72 19.60 1.23
CA ASP A 64 6.03 19.11 1.67
C ASP A 64 6.49 17.96 0.77
N LYS A 65 7.67 18.13 0.17
CA LYS A 65 8.29 17.13 -0.72
C LYS A 65 8.42 15.75 -0.06
N ARG A 66 8.63 15.68 1.25
CA ARG A 66 8.74 14.42 2.00
C ARG A 66 7.41 13.68 2.04
N TYR A 67 6.32 14.39 2.31
CA TYR A 67 4.97 13.83 2.27
C TYR A 67 4.59 13.42 0.85
N PHE A 68 4.87 14.28 -0.14
CA PHE A 68 4.63 13.97 -1.54
C PHE A 68 5.35 12.68 -1.98
N ASN A 69 6.64 12.55 -1.64
CA ASN A 69 7.42 11.35 -1.95
C ASN A 69 6.88 10.11 -1.23
N LEU A 70 6.46 10.23 0.03
CA LEU A 70 5.86 9.12 0.77
C LEU A 70 4.57 8.62 0.08
N LYS A 71 3.71 9.55 -0.31
CA LYS A 71 2.45 9.29 -0.99
C LYS A 71 2.66 8.65 -2.35
N TYR A 72 3.58 9.20 -3.14
CA TYR A 72 3.95 8.67 -4.45
C TYR A 72 4.55 7.26 -4.36
N TYR A 73 5.42 7.02 -3.39
CA TYR A 73 6.02 5.71 -3.16
C TYR A 73 4.98 4.66 -2.78
N LEU A 74 4.05 4.99 -1.86
CA LEU A 74 2.96 4.10 -1.49
C LEU A 74 2.05 3.78 -2.68
N LEU A 75 1.71 4.78 -3.49
CA LEU A 75 0.92 4.61 -4.70
C LEU A 75 1.56 3.61 -5.67
N ASN A 76 2.84 3.80 -5.99
CA ASN A 76 3.55 2.91 -6.92
C ASN A 76 3.57 1.47 -6.40
N LYS A 77 3.82 1.28 -5.10
CA LYS A 77 3.86 -0.06 -4.51
C LYS A 77 2.49 -0.74 -4.48
N LEU A 78 1.41 0.02 -4.33
CA LEU A 78 0.05 -0.51 -4.46
C LEU A 78 -0.23 -0.96 -5.90
N LEU A 79 0.19 -0.18 -6.89
CA LEU A 79 0.06 -0.55 -8.30
C LEU A 79 0.91 -1.78 -8.65
N ASP A 80 2.17 -1.82 -8.20
CA ASP A 80 3.05 -2.99 -8.36
C ASP A 80 2.36 -4.25 -7.83
N TYR A 81 1.77 -4.17 -6.63
CA TYR A 81 1.06 -5.28 -6.02
C TYR A 81 -0.20 -5.66 -6.80
N LEU A 82 -0.99 -4.70 -7.28
CA LEU A 82 -2.18 -4.98 -8.10
C LEU A 82 -1.80 -5.76 -9.35
N ILE A 83 -0.79 -5.32 -10.08
CA ILE A 83 -0.28 -6.00 -11.29
C ILE A 83 0.15 -7.43 -10.94
N VAL A 84 1.01 -7.59 -9.94
CA VAL A 84 1.52 -8.91 -9.53
C VAL A 84 0.41 -9.83 -9.01
N SER A 85 -0.56 -9.30 -8.28
CA SER A 85 -1.68 -10.07 -7.75
C SER A 85 -2.63 -10.54 -8.85
N SER A 86 -2.87 -9.70 -9.86
CA SER A 86 -3.67 -10.04 -11.03
C SER A 86 -3.02 -11.16 -11.87
N ASP A 87 -1.69 -11.16 -11.99
CA ASP A 87 -0.96 -12.24 -12.66
C ASP A 87 -0.92 -13.52 -11.83
N ARG A 88 -0.79 -13.44 -10.49
CA ARG A 88 -0.78 -14.65 -9.65
C ARG A 88 -2.08 -15.45 -9.76
N ASP A 89 -3.23 -14.79 -9.81
CA ASP A 89 -4.49 -15.50 -10.00
C ASP A 89 -4.53 -16.20 -11.36
N ARG A 90 -3.99 -15.55 -12.41
CA ARG A 90 -3.83 -16.14 -13.75
C ARG A 90 -2.89 -17.35 -13.74
N TYR A 91 -1.74 -17.30 -13.08
CA TYR A 91 -0.85 -18.47 -12.94
C TYR A 91 -1.45 -19.59 -12.08
N ARG A 92 -2.23 -19.26 -11.04
CA ARG A 92 -2.92 -20.24 -10.20
C ARG A 92 -4.01 -20.98 -10.98
N THR A 93 -4.79 -20.29 -11.81
CA THR A 93 -5.85 -20.90 -12.63
C THR A 93 -5.30 -21.64 -13.85
N THR A 94 -4.20 -21.17 -14.45
CA THR A 94 -3.65 -21.77 -15.68
C THR A 94 -2.67 -22.92 -15.38
N TYR A 95 -1.95 -22.90 -14.26
CA TYR A 95 -0.86 -23.86 -14.00
C TYR A 95 -0.93 -24.58 -12.64
N GLY A 96 -2.00 -24.41 -11.86
CA GLY A 96 -2.29 -25.24 -10.68
C GLY A 96 -1.10 -25.47 -9.75
N TRP A 97 -0.58 -24.41 -9.12
CA TRP A 97 0.54 -24.52 -8.19
C TRP A 97 0.21 -25.43 -7.00
N GLN A 98 0.83 -26.61 -6.94
CA GLN A 98 0.95 -27.40 -5.71
C GLN A 98 1.93 -26.70 -4.76
N GLU A 99 1.50 -26.47 -3.52
CA GLU A 99 2.35 -25.94 -2.46
C GLU A 99 3.56 -26.87 -2.23
N ILE A 100 4.76 -26.42 -2.61
CA ILE A 100 5.99 -27.02 -2.08
C ILE A 100 6.10 -26.54 -0.63
N ARG A 101 5.74 -27.41 0.32
CA ARG A 101 6.06 -27.23 1.73
C ARG A 101 7.57 -27.45 1.89
N VAL A 102 8.27 -26.41 2.35
CA VAL A 102 9.66 -26.51 2.86
C VAL A 102 9.60 -26.89 4.33
#